data_AF-A0A7J6KSF2-F1
#
_entry.id   AF-A0A7J6KSF2-F1
#
_cell.length_a   1.000
_cell.length_b   1.000
_cell.length_c   1.000
_cell.angle_alpha   90.00
_cell.angle_beta   90.00
_cell.angle_gamma   90.00
#
_symmetry.space_group_name_H-M   'P 1'
#
loop_
_entity.id
_entity.type
_entity.pdbx_description
1 polymer ?
#
loop_
_entity_poly.entity_id
_entity_poly.type
_entity_poly.pdbx_seq_one_letter_code
_entity_poly.pdbx_strand_id
1 'polypeptide(L)'
;MVAEVHSRTAVAHDYSVVDYVDDLVVGSNDSTTRDTVVVETRSVFGSHGFWLDPAKECQEGHSGRVKAFGMLWDGPTDSLQVTPIRELPSPVFQHVDPPINLESSDVPNLSSNDFQSVSPLTLREALSWLASIYDPLGTVAETVLRGKLVLCYAHRCGITFDQLLPGPLYREFYKVYQALKNPKPVPRLVDHQALHVFVDSSSYAHGCSVLDSNMNRVYAKAMLHELPHLSWTIVRKDVISLP
;
A
#
# COMPACT_ATOMS: atom_id res chain seq x y z
N MET A 1 -20.14 -2.05 8.82
CA MET A 1 -20.73 -3.36 8.44
C MET A 1 -19.79 -4.39 9.05
N VAL A 2 -20.17 -4.91 10.22
CA VAL A 2 -19.31 -5.74 11.08
C VAL A 2 -19.45 -7.17 10.58
N ALA A 3 -18.33 -7.81 10.22
CA ALA A 3 -18.32 -9.23 9.93
C ALA A 3 -18.62 -9.99 11.23
N GLU A 4 -19.81 -10.59 11.32
CA GLU A 4 -20.15 -11.52 12.39
C GLU A 4 -19.40 -12.83 12.17
N VAL A 5 -18.30 -13.02 12.90
CA VAL A 5 -17.67 -14.32 13.05
C VAL A 5 -18.59 -15.18 13.92
N HIS A 6 -19.40 -16.02 13.28
CA HIS A 6 -20.17 -17.04 13.97
C HIS A 6 -19.24 -18.13 14.49
N SER A 7 -18.85 -18.05 15.77
CA SER A 7 -18.19 -19.17 16.44
C SER A 7 -19.22 -20.23 16.81
N ARG A 8 -19.14 -21.39 16.14
CA ARG A 8 -19.78 -22.62 16.58
C ARG A 8 -18.71 -23.69 16.73
N THR A 9 -18.44 -24.05 18.00
CA THR A 9 -17.92 -25.35 18.47
C THR A 9 -16.65 -25.90 17.82
N ALA A 10 -15.57 -25.89 18.60
CA ALA A 10 -14.27 -26.47 18.31
C ALA A 10 -14.33 -27.95 17.89
N VAL A 11 -14.18 -28.20 16.59
CA VAL A 11 -13.35 -29.27 16.07
C VAL A 11 -12.08 -28.57 15.62
N ALA A 12 -10.91 -29.00 16.10
CA ALA A 12 -9.64 -28.49 15.58
C ALA A 12 -9.54 -28.93 14.12
N HIS A 13 -10.00 -28.10 13.20
CA HIS A 13 -9.85 -28.36 11.78
C HIS A 13 -8.38 -28.13 11.45
N ASP A 14 -7.71 -29.13 10.87
CA ASP A 14 -6.31 -29.04 10.39
C ASP A 14 -6.16 -28.10 9.16
N TYR A 15 -7.23 -27.37 8.84
CA TYR A 15 -7.33 -26.43 7.75
C TYR A 15 -8.09 -25.17 8.17
N SER A 16 -7.90 -24.11 7.38
CA SER A 16 -8.62 -22.84 7.46
C SER A 16 -9.09 -22.45 6.06
N VAL A 17 -10.28 -21.88 5.98
CA VAL A 17 -10.80 -21.27 4.76
C VAL A 17 -11.14 -19.83 5.10
N VAL A 18 -10.53 -18.89 4.38
CA VAL A 18 -10.74 -17.45 4.56
C VAL A 18 -11.18 -16.87 3.23
N ASP A 19 -12.32 -16.20 3.24
CA ASP A 19 -12.86 -15.48 2.09
C ASP A 19 -12.77 -13.96 2.29
N TYR A 20 -12.52 -13.24 1.20
CA TYR A 20 -12.62 -11.80 1.16
C TYR A 20 -13.05 -11.35 -0.24
N VAL A 21 -14.30 -10.93 -0.36
CA VAL A 21 -14.92 -10.48 -1.61
C VAL A 21 -14.85 -11.58 -2.69
N ASP A 22 -13.91 -11.48 -3.63
CA ASP A 22 -13.71 -12.41 -4.74
C ASP A 22 -12.50 -13.35 -4.54
N ASP A 23 -11.74 -13.16 -3.47
CA ASP A 23 -10.61 -14.01 -3.09
C ASP A 23 -11.03 -15.08 -2.07
N LEU A 24 -10.50 -16.29 -2.24
CA LEU A 24 -10.65 -17.41 -1.32
C LEU A 24 -9.27 -18.03 -1.06
N VAL A 25 -8.91 -18.17 0.20
CA VAL A 25 -7.64 -18.78 0.64
C VAL A 25 -7.95 -20.02 1.47
N VAL A 26 -7.34 -21.14 1.09
CA VAL A 26 -7.38 -22.40 1.84
C VAL A 26 -5.98 -22.67 2.40
N GLY A 27 -5.86 -22.67 3.72
CA GLY A 27 -4.63 -23.04 4.43
C GLY A 27 -4.79 -24.40 5.11
N SER A 28 -3.75 -25.21 5.14
CA SER A 28 -3.72 -26.49 5.88
C SER A 28 -2.28 -26.86 6.18
N ASN A 29 -2.05 -27.55 7.30
CA ASN A 29 -0.73 -28.07 7.67
C ASN A 29 -0.33 -29.32 6.87
N ASP A 30 -1.29 -29.96 6.21
CA ASP A 30 -1.11 -31.15 5.39
C ASP A 30 -1.61 -30.91 3.95
N SER A 31 -0.81 -31.28 2.96
CA SER A 31 -1.14 -31.07 1.54
C SER A 31 -2.32 -31.92 1.10
N THR A 32 -2.46 -33.14 1.62
CA THR A 32 -3.58 -34.03 1.28
C THR A 32 -4.91 -33.43 1.74
N THR A 33 -4.93 -32.92 2.97
CA THR A 33 -6.07 -32.21 3.57
C THR A 33 -6.36 -30.94 2.78
N ARG A 34 -5.34 -30.14 2.44
CA ARG A 34 -5.50 -28.93 1.62
C ARG A 34 -6.18 -29.25 0.30
N ASP A 35 -5.66 -30.23 -0.43
CA ASP A 35 -6.13 -30.56 -1.78
C ASP A 35 -7.58 -31.11 -1.74
N THR A 36 -7.91 -31.88 -0.70
CA THR A 36 -9.27 -32.35 -0.43
C THR A 36 -10.22 -31.15 -0.20
N VAL A 37 -9.84 -30.22 0.68
CA VAL A 37 -10.64 -29.02 0.98
C VAL A 37 -10.81 -28.14 -0.26
N VAL A 38 -9.80 -27.99 -1.11
CA VAL A 38 -9.91 -27.24 -2.37
C VAL A 38 -10.93 -27.87 -3.32
N VAL A 39 -10.91 -29.20 -3.45
CA VAL A 39 -11.88 -29.94 -4.30
C VAL A 39 -13.30 -29.80 -3.76
N GLU A 40 -13.49 -29.99 -2.45
CA GLU A 40 -14.81 -29.84 -1.81
C GLU A 40 -15.33 -28.41 -1.95
N THR A 41 -14.46 -27.42 -1.72
CA THR A 41 -14.82 -26.00 -1.83
C THR A 41 -15.26 -25.66 -3.25
N ARG A 42 -14.57 -26.16 -4.27
CA ARG A 42 -14.99 -26.02 -5.68
C ARG A 42 -16.37 -26.62 -5.94
N SER A 43 -16.62 -27.81 -5.40
CA SER A 43 -17.92 -28.47 -5.56
C SER A 43 -19.04 -27.64 -4.93
N VAL A 44 -18.84 -27.15 -3.71
CA VAL A 44 -19.80 -26.31 -2.99
C VAL A 44 -20.07 -25.01 -3.75
N PHE A 45 -19.03 -24.27 -4.13
CA PHE A 45 -19.20 -23.00 -4.85
C PHE A 45 -19.84 -23.21 -6.23
N GLY A 46 -19.43 -24.25 -6.97
CA GLY A 46 -20.02 -24.62 -8.26
C GLY A 46 -21.51 -24.94 -8.16
N SER A 47 -21.92 -25.66 -7.10
CA SER A 47 -23.34 -25.96 -6.86
C SER A 47 -24.20 -24.73 -6.57
N HIS A 48 -23.58 -23.63 -6.12
CA HIS A 48 -24.23 -22.34 -5.86
C HIS A 48 -24.05 -21.33 -7.01
N GLY A 49 -23.55 -21.77 -8.17
CA GLY A 49 -23.40 -20.93 -9.36
C GLY A 49 -22.14 -20.05 -9.38
N PHE A 50 -21.20 -20.27 -8.46
CA PHE A 50 -19.90 -19.60 -8.49
C PHE A 50 -18.89 -20.41 -9.30
N TRP A 51 -18.18 -19.73 -10.20
CA TRP A 51 -17.13 -20.34 -11.00
C TRP A 51 -15.74 -19.96 -10.46
N LEU A 52 -15.05 -20.94 -9.86
CA LEU A 52 -13.66 -20.77 -9.42
C LEU A 52 -12.73 -21.11 -10.60
N ASP A 53 -12.21 -20.08 -11.27
CA ASP A 53 -11.35 -20.20 -12.44
C ASP A 53 -10.01 -20.90 -12.11
N PRO A 54 -9.74 -22.11 -12.62
CA PRO A 54 -8.49 -22.82 -12.36
C PRO A 54 -7.25 -22.07 -12.85
N ALA A 55 -7.37 -21.20 -13.86
CA ALA A 55 -6.25 -20.42 -14.38
C ALA A 55 -5.81 -19.30 -13.43
N LYS A 56 -6.65 -18.92 -12.47
CA LYS A 56 -6.36 -17.91 -11.45
C LYS A 56 -5.99 -18.52 -10.10
N GLU A 57 -6.05 -19.84 -9.97
CA GLU A 57 -5.64 -20.53 -8.76
C GLU A 57 -4.15 -20.31 -8.52
N CYS A 58 -3.82 -19.73 -7.37
CA CYS A 58 -2.44 -19.55 -6.93
C CYS A 58 -2.16 -20.53 -5.79
N GLN A 59 -1.40 -21.58 -6.07
CA GLN A 59 -0.85 -22.46 -5.04
C GLN A 59 0.57 -22.02 -4.70
N GLU A 60 1.05 -22.35 -3.49
CA GLU A 60 2.48 -22.27 -3.19
C GLU A 60 3.26 -23.09 -4.22
N GLY A 61 3.85 -22.39 -5.19
CA GLY A 61 4.77 -23.00 -6.14
C GLY A 61 6.12 -23.32 -5.48
N HIS A 62 7.07 -23.80 -6.27
CA HIS A 62 8.42 -24.13 -5.82
C HIS A 62 9.18 -22.95 -5.16
N SER A 63 8.72 -21.71 -5.34
CA SER A 63 9.29 -20.50 -4.73
C SER A 63 8.74 -20.18 -3.34
N GLY A 64 7.66 -20.83 -2.89
CA GLY A 64 7.00 -20.53 -1.60
C GLY A 64 6.31 -19.16 -1.52
N ARG A 65 6.18 -18.43 -2.65
CA ARG A 65 5.52 -17.12 -2.68
C ARG A 65 4.20 -17.17 -3.41
N VAL A 66 3.15 -16.62 -2.79
CA VAL A 66 1.79 -16.57 -3.35
C VAL A 66 1.19 -15.18 -3.22
N LYS A 67 0.29 -14.83 -4.15
CA LYS A 67 -0.51 -13.61 -4.00
C LYS A 67 -1.79 -13.95 -3.23
N ALA A 68 -2.03 -13.28 -2.11
CA ALA A 68 -3.22 -13.44 -1.30
C ALA A 68 -3.75 -12.06 -0.88
N PHE A 69 -5.06 -11.82 -1.05
CA PHE A 69 -5.72 -10.56 -0.69
C PHE A 69 -4.99 -9.31 -1.23
N GLY A 70 -4.51 -9.39 -2.48
CA GLY A 70 -3.77 -8.32 -3.12
C GLY A 70 -2.33 -8.08 -2.63
N MET A 71 -1.82 -8.88 -1.69
CA MET A 71 -0.42 -8.82 -1.20
C MET A 71 0.36 -10.08 -1.63
N LEU A 72 1.68 -9.99 -1.61
CA LEU A 72 2.56 -11.16 -1.71
C LEU A 72 2.79 -11.74 -0.31
N TRP A 73 2.49 -13.02 -0.13
CA TRP A 73 2.86 -13.81 1.02
C TRP A 73 4.05 -14.69 0.67
N ASP A 74 5.09 -14.65 1.50
CA ASP A 74 6.30 -15.48 1.43
C ASP A 74 6.25 -16.55 2.52
N GLY A 75 5.79 -17.75 2.15
CA GLY A 75 5.59 -18.89 3.07
C GLY A 75 6.84 -19.26 3.87
N PRO A 76 8.05 -19.37 3.26
CA PRO A 76 9.29 -19.69 3.99
C PRO A 76 9.66 -18.71 5.11
N THR A 77 9.31 -17.42 4.96
CA THR A 77 9.61 -16.38 5.97
C THR A 77 8.36 -15.96 6.76
N ASP A 78 7.22 -16.55 6.44
CA ASP A 78 5.88 -16.19 6.90
C ASP A 78 5.60 -14.68 6.93
N SER A 79 5.96 -14.00 5.83
CA SER A 79 5.90 -12.55 5.74
C SER A 79 5.04 -12.05 4.57
N LEU A 80 4.47 -10.87 4.74
CA LEU A 80 3.64 -10.17 3.76
C LEU A 80 4.41 -9.00 3.15
N GLN A 81 4.19 -8.75 1.86
CA GLN A 81 4.80 -7.65 1.13
C GLN A 81 3.81 -7.09 0.10
N VAL A 82 3.89 -5.80 -0.18
CA VAL A 82 3.14 -5.18 -1.29
C VAL A 82 3.57 -5.81 -2.61
N THR A 83 2.63 -6.03 -3.52
CA THR A 83 2.94 -6.56 -4.85
C THR A 83 3.89 -5.66 -5.62
N PRO A 84 4.75 -6.19 -6.50
CA PRO A 84 5.69 -5.40 -7.26
C PRO A 84 4.98 -4.29 -8.03
N ILE A 85 5.49 -3.08 -7.89
CA ILE A 85 4.95 -1.90 -8.56
C ILE A 85 5.37 -1.88 -10.03
N ARG A 86 4.59 -1.20 -10.87
CA ARG A 86 4.95 -0.95 -12.27
C ARG A 86 6.24 -0.13 -12.34
N GLU A 87 7.19 -0.51 -13.20
CA GLU A 87 8.41 0.28 -13.40
C GLU A 87 8.08 1.66 -13.99
N LEU A 88 8.73 2.70 -13.46
CA LEU A 88 8.69 4.05 -14.04
C LEU A 88 9.82 4.25 -15.03
N PRO A 89 9.61 5.05 -16.09
CA PRO A 89 10.66 5.43 -17.01
C PRO A 89 11.83 6.12 -16.28
N SER A 90 13.06 5.76 -16.60
CA SER A 90 14.23 6.40 -16.00
C SER A 90 14.25 7.89 -16.34
N PRO A 91 14.56 8.77 -15.37
CA PRO A 91 14.70 10.19 -15.65
C PRO A 91 15.86 10.45 -16.62
N VAL A 92 15.62 11.32 -17.60
CA VAL A 92 16.68 11.94 -18.40
C VAL A 92 17.00 13.29 -17.76
N PHE A 93 17.88 13.30 -16.76
CA PHE A 93 18.27 14.54 -16.10
C PHE A 93 19.40 15.23 -16.89
N GLN A 94 19.09 16.33 -17.55
CA GLN A 94 20.09 17.28 -18.04
C GLN A 94 20.11 18.45 -17.05
N HIS A 95 21.25 18.63 -16.37
CA HIS A 95 21.48 19.56 -15.25
C HIS A 95 20.82 19.24 -13.89
N VAL A 96 21.60 19.49 -12.83
CA VAL A 96 21.28 19.18 -11.43
C VAL A 96 20.82 20.47 -10.75
N ASP A 97 19.51 20.73 -10.79
CA ASP A 97 18.93 21.79 -9.95
C ASP A 97 18.97 21.37 -8.46
N PRO A 98 19.01 22.33 -7.51
CA PRO A 98 18.94 22.02 -6.10
C PRO A 98 17.64 21.29 -5.72
N PRO A 99 17.65 20.44 -4.67
CA PRO A 99 16.46 19.74 -4.21
C PRO A 99 15.38 20.72 -3.75
N ILE A 100 14.12 20.46 -4.13
CA ILE A 100 12.96 21.18 -3.59
C ILE A 100 12.76 20.73 -2.15
N ASN A 101 12.83 21.66 -1.21
CA ASN A 101 12.47 21.38 0.18
C ASN A 101 10.94 21.45 0.34
N LEU A 102 10.30 20.28 0.40
CA LEU A 102 8.84 20.15 0.56
C LEU A 102 8.37 20.38 2.01
N GLU A 103 9.29 20.58 2.96
CA GLU A 103 9.00 20.72 4.39
C GLU A 103 8.74 22.17 4.83
N SER A 104 9.11 23.17 4.01
CA SER A 104 8.87 24.59 4.31
C SER A 104 7.59 25.11 3.65
N SER A 105 6.85 25.96 4.37
CA SER A 105 5.66 26.71 3.90
C SER A 105 5.93 27.66 2.73
N ASP A 106 7.18 27.83 2.35
CA ASP A 106 7.59 28.71 1.27
C ASP A 106 7.52 27.92 -0.02
N VAL A 107 6.57 28.28 -0.89
CA VAL A 107 6.49 27.78 -2.27
C VAL A 107 7.82 28.12 -2.94
N PRO A 108 8.70 27.15 -3.26
CA PRO A 108 9.87 27.48 -4.07
C PRO A 108 9.39 28.03 -5.39
N ASN A 109 9.86 29.22 -5.73
CA ASN A 109 9.66 29.85 -7.02
C ASN A 109 10.36 28.95 -8.06
N LEU A 110 9.61 28.03 -8.67
CA LEU A 110 10.03 27.30 -9.86
C LEU A 110 10.29 28.36 -10.94
N SER A 111 11.57 28.64 -11.20
CA SER A 111 11.93 29.60 -12.23
C SER A 111 11.56 29.02 -13.59
N SER A 112 11.29 29.86 -14.58
CA SER A 112 10.94 29.43 -15.94
C SER A 112 11.98 28.51 -16.60
N ASN A 113 13.22 28.48 -16.08
CA ASN A 113 14.28 27.58 -16.57
C ASN A 113 14.22 26.17 -15.96
N ASP A 114 13.62 25.98 -14.78
CA ASP A 114 13.50 24.67 -14.10
C ASP A 114 12.53 23.73 -14.84
N PHE A 115 11.70 24.28 -15.74
CA PHE A 115 10.75 23.56 -16.59
C PHE A 115 11.39 22.89 -17.82
N GLN A 116 12.69 23.08 -18.08
CA GLN A 116 13.35 22.49 -19.26
C GLN A 116 13.74 21.02 -19.08
N SER A 117 13.70 20.49 -17.85
CA SER A 117 13.89 19.06 -17.62
C SER A 117 12.62 18.29 -18.00
N VAL A 118 12.70 17.54 -19.11
CA VAL A 118 11.56 16.82 -19.68
C VAL A 118 11.25 15.60 -18.81
N SER A 119 10.20 15.67 -17.98
CA SER A 119 9.65 14.45 -17.38
C SER A 119 9.00 13.60 -18.46
N PRO A 120 9.13 12.27 -18.37
CA PRO A 120 8.38 11.36 -19.22
C PRO A 120 6.92 11.15 -18.77
N LEU A 121 6.49 11.70 -17.63
CA LEU A 121 5.15 11.48 -17.08
C LEU A 121 4.34 12.76 -17.02
N THR A 122 3.08 12.65 -17.41
CA THR A 122 2.03 13.60 -17.07
C THR A 122 1.62 13.48 -15.59
N LEU A 123 1.03 14.54 -15.05
CA LEU A 123 0.44 14.50 -13.71
C LEU A 123 -0.60 13.37 -13.57
N ARG A 124 -1.39 13.12 -14.62
CA ARG A 124 -2.37 12.03 -14.70
C ARG A 124 -1.71 10.65 -14.60
N GLU A 125 -0.64 10.43 -15.35
CA GLU A 125 0.07 9.14 -15.33
C GLU A 125 0.72 8.88 -13.97
N ALA A 126 1.31 9.91 -13.35
CA ALA A 126 1.87 9.81 -12.01
C ALA A 126 0.79 9.50 -10.95
N LEU A 127 -0.37 10.15 -11.03
CA LEU A 127 -1.53 9.84 -10.18
C LEU A 127 -2.02 8.40 -10.39
N SER A 128 -2.17 7.99 -11.65
CA SER A 128 -2.63 6.63 -11.99
C SER A 128 -1.64 5.58 -11.50
N TRP A 129 -0.35 5.85 -11.60
CA TRP A 129 0.70 4.98 -11.10
C TRP A 129 0.63 4.83 -9.58
N LEU A 130 0.54 5.96 -8.86
CA LEU A 130 0.45 5.95 -7.39
C LEU A 130 -0.83 5.26 -6.91
N ALA A 131 -1.95 5.48 -7.60
CA ALA A 131 -3.24 4.87 -7.28
C ALA A 131 -3.28 3.35 -7.56
N SER A 132 -2.39 2.84 -8.41
CA SER A 132 -2.29 1.40 -8.69
C SER A 132 -1.64 0.59 -7.55
N ILE A 133 -1.05 1.27 -6.56
CA ILE A 133 -0.40 0.62 -5.43
C ILE A 133 -1.49 0.20 -4.45
N TYR A 134 -1.69 -1.10 -4.33
CA TYR A 134 -2.60 -1.69 -3.36
C TYR A 134 -1.83 -2.10 -2.10
N ASP A 135 -2.14 -1.46 -0.97
CA ASP A 135 -1.44 -1.66 0.31
C ASP A 135 -2.46 -1.66 1.46
N PRO A 136 -3.19 -2.77 1.68
CA PRO A 136 -4.29 -2.84 2.64
C PRO A 136 -3.82 -2.72 4.10
N LEU A 137 -2.55 -3.05 4.37
CA LEU A 137 -1.93 -2.92 5.68
C LEU A 137 -1.18 -1.58 5.87
N GLY A 138 -1.08 -0.76 4.82
CA GLY A 138 -0.35 0.50 4.85
C GLY A 138 1.14 0.35 5.12
N THR A 139 1.76 -0.79 4.79
CA THR A 139 3.19 -1.05 5.02
C THR A 139 4.10 -0.01 4.38
N VAL A 140 3.66 0.62 3.30
CA VAL A 140 4.35 1.70 2.58
C VAL A 140 3.57 3.02 2.61
N ALA A 141 2.65 3.19 3.57
CA ALA A 141 1.72 4.30 3.63
C ALA A 141 2.41 5.67 3.61
N GLU A 142 3.52 5.87 4.33
CA GLU A 142 4.21 7.17 4.34
C GLU A 142 4.87 7.47 2.99
N THR A 143 5.41 6.45 2.34
CA THR A 143 6.01 6.58 1.01
C THR A 143 4.95 6.96 -0.02
N VAL A 144 3.79 6.30 0.02
CA VAL A 144 2.63 6.65 -0.82
C VAL A 144 2.12 8.06 -0.49
N LEU A 145 2.03 8.43 0.79
CA LEU A 145 1.63 9.78 1.22
C LEU A 145 2.59 10.84 0.68
N ARG A 146 3.91 10.60 0.71
CA ARG A 146 4.90 11.50 0.11
C ARG A 146 4.66 11.69 -1.38
N GLY A 147 4.33 10.61 -2.10
CA GLY A 147 3.89 10.70 -3.50
C GLY A 147 2.67 11.60 -3.68
N LYS A 148 1.65 11.42 -2.84
CA LYS A 148 0.44 12.26 -2.85
C LYS A 148 0.76 13.74 -2.60
N LEU A 149 1.65 14.03 -1.65
CA LEU A 149 2.07 15.41 -1.35
C LEU A 149 2.76 16.08 -2.54
N VAL A 150 3.63 15.37 -3.26
CA VAL A 150 4.27 15.88 -4.49
C VAL A 150 3.22 16.23 -5.55
N LEU A 151 2.23 15.35 -5.77
CA LEU A 151 1.18 15.57 -6.77
C LEU A 151 0.21 16.68 -6.35
N CYS A 152 -0.11 16.80 -5.06
CA CYS A 152 -0.88 17.92 -4.52
C CYS A 152 -0.14 19.25 -4.70
N TYR A 153 1.17 19.28 -4.48
CA TYR A 153 2.00 20.46 -4.73
C TYR A 153 1.99 20.83 -6.22
N ALA A 154 2.18 19.84 -7.10
CA ALA A 154 2.12 20.05 -8.55
C ALA A 154 0.80 20.72 -8.98
N HIS A 155 -0.32 20.21 -8.48
CA HIS A 155 -1.64 20.77 -8.75
C HIS A 155 -1.78 22.21 -8.21
N ARG A 156 -1.23 22.52 -7.03
CA ARG A 156 -1.24 23.89 -6.47
C ARG A 156 -0.40 24.87 -7.30
N CYS A 157 0.64 24.40 -7.99
CA CYS A 157 1.41 25.19 -8.95
C CYS A 157 0.67 25.40 -10.29
N GLY A 158 -0.58 24.95 -10.43
CA GLY A 158 -1.39 25.13 -11.64
C GLY A 158 -1.09 24.11 -12.74
N ILE A 159 -0.38 23.02 -12.43
CA ILE A 159 -0.10 21.96 -13.39
C ILE A 159 -1.37 21.15 -13.62
N THR A 160 -1.79 21.03 -14.87
CA THR A 160 -2.99 20.27 -15.25
C THR A 160 -2.68 18.79 -15.42
N PHE A 161 -3.72 17.96 -15.44
CA PHE A 161 -3.56 16.50 -15.51
C PHE A 161 -2.75 16.02 -16.72
N ASP A 162 -2.93 16.66 -17.88
CA ASP A 162 -2.31 16.25 -19.14
C ASP A 162 -0.98 16.96 -19.42
N GLN A 163 -0.53 17.82 -18.49
CA GLN A 163 0.79 18.42 -18.54
C GLN A 163 1.84 17.49 -17.93
N LEU A 164 3.04 17.51 -18.51
CA LEU A 164 4.20 16.83 -17.98
C LEU A 164 4.56 17.40 -16.60
N LEU A 165 5.00 16.52 -15.69
CA LEU A 165 5.57 16.95 -14.42
C LEU A 165 6.87 17.74 -14.68
N PRO A 166 7.06 18.93 -14.08
CA PRO A 166 8.35 19.60 -14.08
C PRO A 166 9.42 18.67 -13.49
N GLY A 167 10.62 18.63 -14.07
CA GLY A 167 11.63 17.66 -13.64
C GLY A 167 12.04 17.75 -12.16
N PRO A 168 12.02 18.91 -11.47
CA PRO A 168 12.20 18.94 -10.01
C PRO A 168 11.13 18.12 -9.25
N LEU A 169 9.86 18.21 -9.67
CA LEU A 169 8.76 17.43 -9.07
C LEU A 169 8.83 15.96 -9.48
N TYR A 170 9.20 15.69 -10.74
CA TYR A 170 9.44 14.33 -11.18
C TYR A 170 10.57 13.66 -10.38
N ARG A 171 11.63 14.39 -10.04
CA ARG A 171 12.73 13.87 -9.22
C ARG A 171 12.27 13.47 -7.82
N GLU A 172 11.46 14.29 -7.16
CA GLU A 172 10.88 13.94 -5.86
C GLU A 172 9.93 12.75 -5.97
N PHE A 173 9.12 12.70 -7.03
CA PHE A 173 8.25 11.55 -7.31
C PHE A 173 9.05 10.27 -7.62
N TYR A 174 10.20 10.40 -8.30
CA TYR A 174 11.07 9.28 -8.61
C TYR A 174 11.77 8.72 -7.36
N LYS A 175 12.05 9.55 -6.35
CA LYS A 175 12.50 9.06 -5.04
C LYS A 175 11.45 8.18 -4.37
N VAL A 176 10.16 8.56 -4.49
CA VAL A 176 9.04 7.74 -3.99
C VAL A 176 9.02 6.39 -4.71
N TYR A 177 9.17 6.39 -6.03
CA TYR A 177 9.32 5.16 -6.82
C TYR A 177 10.49 4.29 -6.36
N GLN A 178 11.68 4.86 -6.19
CA GLN A 178 12.86 4.12 -5.72
C GLN A 178 12.64 3.49 -4.34
N ALA A 179 12.01 4.22 -3.42
CA ALA A 179 11.69 3.72 -2.09
C ALA A 179 10.66 2.57 -2.11
N LEU A 180 9.76 2.56 -3.10
CA LEU A 180 8.75 1.53 -3.27
C LEU A 180 9.27 0.29 -4.02
N LYS A 181 10.43 0.36 -4.68
CA LYS A 181 10.94 -0.75 -5.51
C LYS A 181 11.23 -2.01 -4.69
N ASN A 182 11.65 -1.84 -3.44
CA ASN A 182 11.98 -2.93 -2.52
C ASN A 182 11.29 -2.68 -1.17
N PRO A 183 9.97 -2.85 -1.08
CA PRO A 183 9.25 -2.61 0.17
C PRO A 183 9.70 -3.66 1.20
N LYS A 184 9.82 -3.28 2.47
CA LYS A 184 10.20 -4.24 3.50
C LYS A 184 9.06 -5.23 3.75
N PRO A 185 9.34 -6.53 3.89
CA PRO A 185 8.33 -7.48 4.32
C PRO A 185 7.92 -7.20 5.77
N VAL A 186 6.66 -7.50 6.10
CA VAL A 186 6.11 -7.42 7.44
C VAL A 186 5.65 -8.81 7.91
N PRO A 187 5.71 -9.13 9.20
CA PRO A 187 5.24 -10.42 9.68
C PRO A 187 3.74 -10.59 9.42
N ARG A 188 3.29 -11.78 8.99
CA ARG A 188 1.87 -12.09 8.81
C ARG A 188 1.13 -12.19 10.15
N LEU A 189 1.82 -12.70 11.17
CA LEU A 189 1.29 -12.90 12.50
C LEU A 189 2.11 -12.10 13.51
N VAL A 190 1.42 -11.51 14.47
CA VAL A 190 2.03 -10.86 15.63
C VAL A 190 1.52 -11.58 16.85
N ASP A 191 2.43 -11.99 17.72
CA ASP A 191 2.09 -12.63 18.99
C ASP A 191 1.24 -11.70 19.87
N HIS A 192 0.64 -12.24 20.95
CA HIS A 192 -0.18 -11.51 21.93
C HIS A 192 0.63 -10.52 22.80
N GLN A 193 1.42 -9.67 22.16
CA GLN A 193 2.28 -8.68 22.74
C GLN A 193 1.62 -7.31 22.67
N ALA A 194 2.10 -6.39 23.53
CA ALA A 194 1.69 -5.00 23.44
C ALA A 194 2.13 -4.42 22.09
N LEU A 195 1.21 -3.73 21.42
CA LEU A 195 1.51 -2.98 20.20
C LEU A 195 1.83 -1.54 20.57
N HIS A 196 2.80 -0.97 19.86
CA HIS A 196 3.16 0.43 20.00
C HIS A 196 2.54 1.23 18.86
N VAL A 197 1.77 2.27 19.22
CA VAL A 197 1.11 3.15 18.26
C VAL A 197 1.80 4.50 18.29
N PHE A 198 2.32 4.93 17.14
CA PHE A 198 2.92 6.24 16.95
C PHE A 198 2.08 7.02 15.97
N VAL A 199 1.71 8.24 16.36
CA VAL A 199 0.94 9.16 15.53
C VAL A 199 1.72 10.45 15.32
N ASP A 200 1.58 11.01 14.14
CA ASP A 200 2.09 12.34 13.83
C ASP A 200 1.15 13.04 12.84
N SER A 201 1.02 14.36 12.98
CA SER A 201 0.19 15.18 12.10
C SER A 201 0.89 16.49 11.75
N SER A 202 0.67 16.90 10.51
CA SER A 202 1.07 18.20 9.98
C SER A 202 -0.16 19.03 9.61
N SER A 203 0.09 20.21 9.02
CA SER A 203 -0.95 21.03 8.40
C SER A 203 -1.62 20.36 7.19
N TYR A 204 -0.98 19.36 6.56
CA TYR A 204 -1.43 18.76 5.29
C TYR A 204 -1.88 17.31 5.38
N ALA A 205 -1.32 16.54 6.32
CA ALA A 205 -1.55 15.12 6.43
C ALA A 205 -1.39 14.64 7.87
N HIS A 206 -1.86 13.43 8.14
CA HIS A 206 -1.57 12.69 9.37
C HIS A 206 -1.16 11.26 9.05
N GLY A 207 -0.42 10.66 9.97
CA GLY A 207 0.06 9.29 9.90
C GLY A 207 -0.08 8.59 11.25
N CYS A 208 -0.27 7.29 11.18
CA CYS A 208 -0.22 6.37 12.31
C CYS A 208 0.59 5.14 11.88
N SER A 209 1.54 4.73 12.71
CA SER A 209 2.26 3.46 12.59
C SER A 209 2.00 2.60 13.81
N VAL A 210 1.64 1.34 13.58
CA VAL A 210 1.46 0.30 14.60
C VAL A 210 2.62 -0.68 14.47
N LEU A 211 3.35 -0.87 15.56
CA LEU A 211 4.53 -1.72 15.61
C LEU A 211 4.40 -2.79 16.70
N ASP A 212 5.09 -3.91 16.49
CA ASP A 212 5.28 -4.93 17.51
C ASP A 212 6.31 -4.48 18.57
N SER A 213 6.57 -5.34 19.56
CA SER A 213 7.56 -5.07 20.62
C SER A 213 9.01 -4.93 20.13
N ASN A 214 9.31 -5.43 18.93
CA ASN A 214 10.61 -5.33 18.28
C ASN A 214 10.71 -4.12 17.35
N MET A 215 9.71 -3.23 17.35
CA MET A 215 9.62 -2.09 16.46
C MET A 215 9.54 -2.47 14.98
N ASN A 216 9.04 -3.67 14.67
CA ASN A 216 8.65 -4.02 13.31
C ASN A 216 7.26 -3.46 13.03
N ARG A 217 7.10 -2.85 11.85
CA ARG A 217 5.80 -2.37 11.41
C ARG A 217 4.87 -3.54 11.12
N VAL A 218 3.65 -3.44 11.64
CA VAL A 218 2.57 -4.40 11.41
C VAL A 218 1.48 -3.77 10.55
N TYR A 219 1.18 -2.51 10.83
CA TYR A 219 0.15 -1.74 10.15
C TYR A 219 0.56 -0.27 10.14
N ALA A 220 0.18 0.45 9.09
CA ALA A 220 0.20 1.90 9.15
C ALA A 220 -0.97 2.48 8.37
N LYS A 221 -1.23 3.76 8.61
CA LYS A 221 -2.23 4.53 7.91
C LYS A 221 -1.71 5.93 7.74
N ALA A 222 -1.72 6.44 6.52
CA ALA A 222 -1.26 7.80 6.22
C ALA A 222 -2.21 8.46 5.23
N MET A 223 -2.73 9.62 5.59
CA MET A 223 -3.80 10.29 4.83
C MET A 223 -3.56 11.79 4.74
N LEU A 224 -3.91 12.35 3.59
CA LEU A 224 -4.05 13.80 3.44
C LEU A 224 -5.28 14.27 4.23
N HIS A 225 -5.20 15.47 4.79
CA HIS A 225 -6.36 16.08 5.44
C HIS A 225 -7.42 16.44 4.42
N GLU A 226 -8.66 16.07 4.74
CA GLU A 226 -9.82 16.55 4.01
C GLU A 226 -10.02 18.06 4.26
N LEU A 227 -10.66 18.75 3.31
CA LEU A 227 -10.93 20.18 3.40
C LEU A 227 -11.55 20.62 4.74
N PRO A 228 -12.51 19.88 5.34
CA PRO A 228 -13.10 20.26 6.63
C PRO A 228 -12.11 20.22 7.80
N HIS A 229 -11.03 19.44 7.68
CA HIS A 229 -10.04 19.22 8.74
C HIS A 229 -8.86 20.18 8.64
N LEU A 230 -8.71 20.95 7.56
CA LEU A 230 -7.53 21.82 7.36
C LEU A 230 -7.37 22.85 8.49
N SER A 231 -8.47 23.44 8.97
CA SER A 231 -8.48 24.43 10.05
C SER A 231 -8.32 23.85 11.45
N TRP A 232 -8.33 22.53 11.59
CA TRP A 232 -8.19 21.89 12.90
C TRP A 232 -6.78 22.05 13.44
N THR A 233 -6.69 22.10 14.76
CA THR A 233 -5.40 22.04 15.47
C THR A 233 -4.70 20.71 15.20
N ILE A 234 -3.37 20.72 15.26
CA ILE A 234 -2.55 19.51 15.09
C ILE A 234 -3.00 18.44 16.09
N VAL A 235 -3.22 18.81 17.36
CA VAL A 235 -3.70 17.89 18.40
C VAL A 235 -5.00 17.19 18.02
N ARG A 236 -5.95 17.90 17.41
CA ARG A 236 -7.21 17.29 16.98
C ARG A 236 -7.01 16.36 15.77
N LYS A 237 -6.07 16.68 14.89
CA LYS A 237 -5.66 15.85 13.76
C LYS A 237 -4.95 14.56 14.23
N ASP A 238 -4.17 14.62 15.30
CA ASP A 238 -3.54 13.44 15.91
C ASP A 238 -4.58 12.48 16.49
N VAL A 239 -5.62 13.00 17.13
CA VAL A 239 -6.66 12.13 17.73
C VAL A 239 -7.42 11.34 16.67
N ILE A 240 -7.66 11.90 15.48
CA ILE A 240 -8.36 11.19 14.39
C ILE A 240 -7.47 10.25 13.59
N SER A 241 -6.14 10.35 13.73
CA SER A 241 -5.21 9.47 13.03
C SER A 241 -5.07 8.10 13.70
N LEU A 242 -5.50 8.00 14.96
CA LEU A 242 -5.55 6.75 15.69
C LEU A 242 -6.51 5.75 15.01
N PRO A 243 -6.10 4.47 14.88
CA PRO A 243 -6.88 3.43 14.22
C PRO A 243 -8.11 3.00 15.02
#